data_AF-A0ABD3YUV1-F1
#
_entry.id   AF-A0ABD3YUV1-F1
#
_cell.length_a   1.000
_cell.length_b   1.000
_cell.length_c   1.000
_cell.angle_alpha   90.00
_cell.angle_beta   90.00
_cell.angle_gamma   90.00
#
_symmetry.space_group_name_H-M   'P 1'
#
loop_
_entity.id
_entity.type
_entity.pdbx_description
1 polymer ?
#
loop_
_entity_poly.entity_id
_entity_poly.type
_entity_poly.pdbx_seq_one_letter_code
_entity_poly.pdbx_strand_id
1 'polypeptide(L)'
;MRNNIHIAACEPGTVGETLKALRTSSATTKAKAKFILVTDGQTLEAEELITGETITCDYPDLPNHFGFLLPLAGISTIKEIKDNPIDVRATSRLNKLYVELLNENPDWAS
;
A
#
# COMPACT_ATOMS: atom_id res chain seq x y z
N MET A 1 -13.62 11.65 -8.94
CA MET A 1 -12.74 10.92 -8.00
C MET A 1 -11.32 11.34 -8.35
N ARG A 2 -10.57 11.97 -7.44
CA ARG A 2 -9.20 12.45 -7.74
C ARG A 2 -8.22 11.41 -7.20
N ASN A 3 -7.25 11.00 -8.03
CA ASN A 3 -6.29 9.93 -7.78
C ASN A 3 -5.61 10.06 -6.41
N ASN A 4 -5.92 9.13 -5.49
CA ASN A 4 -5.30 9.08 -4.17
C ASN A 4 -3.87 8.52 -4.19
N ILE A 5 -3.48 7.87 -5.30
CA ILE A 5 -2.15 7.27 -5.48
C ILE A 5 -1.52 7.85 -6.75
N HIS A 6 -0.25 8.25 -6.66
CA HIS A 6 0.58 8.55 -7.82
C HIS A 6 1.60 7.41 -8.00
N ILE A 7 1.56 6.75 -9.16
CA ILE A 7 2.31 5.52 -9.43
C ILE A 7 3.28 5.75 -10.58
N ALA A 8 4.49 5.21 -10.48
CA ALA A 8 5.42 5.10 -11.60
C ALA A 8 6.07 3.71 -11.67
N ALA A 9 6.33 3.23 -12.88
CA ALA A 9 7.23 2.12 -13.13
C ALA A 9 8.62 2.67 -13.48
N CYS A 10 9.68 1.95 -13.13
CA CYS A 10 11.06 2.36 -13.36
C CYS A 10 11.96 1.19 -13.77
N GLU A 11 13.20 1.49 -14.15
CA GLU A 11 14.20 0.48 -14.48
C GLU A 11 14.68 -0.27 -13.21
N PRO A 12 15.09 -1.54 -13.34
CA PRO A 12 15.60 -2.33 -12.22
C PRO A 12 16.65 -1.60 -11.38
N GLY A 13 16.45 -1.55 -10.06
CA GLY A 13 17.36 -0.89 -9.12
C GLY A 13 17.23 0.63 -9.03
N THR A 14 16.30 1.26 -9.76
CA THR A 14 16.06 2.72 -9.72
C THR A 14 14.80 3.12 -8.92
N VAL A 15 14.22 2.18 -8.18
CA VAL A 15 12.97 2.34 -7.41
C VAL A 15 13.06 3.52 -6.43
N GLY A 16 14.07 3.53 -5.55
CA GLY A 16 14.22 4.59 -4.55
C GLY A 16 14.51 5.99 -5.14
N GLU A 17 15.22 6.07 -6.27
CA GLU A 17 15.44 7.35 -6.98
C GLU A 17 14.14 7.88 -7.58
N THR A 18 13.38 7.00 -8.22
CA THR A 18 12.09 7.33 -8.81
C THR A 18 11.06 7.70 -7.75
N LEU A 19 11.10 7.07 -6.56
CA LEU A 19 10.21 7.41 -5.45
C LEU A 19 10.48 8.84 -4.94
N LYS A 20 11.75 9.24 -4.83
CA LYS A 20 12.13 10.63 -4.50
C LYS A 20 11.66 11.63 -5.57
N ALA A 21 11.76 11.25 -6.84
CA ALA A 21 11.26 12.06 -7.94
C ALA A 21 9.72 12.23 -7.87
N LEU A 22 8.99 11.17 -7.55
CA LEU A 22 7.54 11.22 -7.32
C LEU A 22 7.17 12.11 -6.14
N ARG A 23 7.89 12.00 -5.02
CA ARG A 23 7.64 12.81 -3.82
C ARG A 23 7.76 14.30 -4.10
N THR A 24 8.69 14.71 -4.95
CA THR A 24 8.93 16.10 -5.33
C THR A 24 8.18 16.56 -6.58
N SER A 25 7.45 15.64 -7.24
CA SER A 25 6.73 15.94 -8.48
C SER A 25 5.56 16.88 -8.26
N SER A 26 5.47 17.93 -9.10
CA SER A 26 4.33 18.86 -9.08
C SER A 26 3.00 18.18 -9.38
N ALA A 27 3.01 17.05 -10.09
CA ALA A 27 1.81 16.26 -10.37
C ALA A 27 1.23 15.63 -9.10
N THR A 28 2.08 15.15 -8.19
CA THR A 28 1.70 14.60 -6.87
C THR A 28 0.94 15.64 -6.06
N THR A 29 1.49 16.86 -5.98
CA THR A 29 0.89 17.98 -5.24
C THR A 29 -0.40 18.45 -5.89
N LYS A 30 -0.44 18.60 -7.22
CA LYS A 30 -1.65 19.02 -7.96
C LYS A 30 -2.80 18.03 -7.80
N ALA A 31 -2.49 16.73 -7.82
CA ALA A 31 -3.47 15.68 -7.63
C ALA A 31 -3.94 15.54 -6.18
N LYS A 32 -3.21 16.13 -5.21
CA LYS A 32 -3.38 15.90 -3.77
C LYS A 32 -3.31 14.40 -3.45
N ALA A 33 -2.34 13.72 -4.06
CA ALA A 33 -2.12 12.30 -3.81
C ALA A 33 -1.83 12.08 -2.32
N LYS A 34 -2.38 11.01 -1.77
CA LYS A 34 -2.12 10.57 -0.40
C LYS A 34 -0.97 9.55 -0.36
N PHE A 35 -0.77 8.84 -1.46
CA PHE A 35 0.24 7.81 -1.61
C PHE A 35 1.09 8.06 -2.85
N ILE A 36 2.36 7.69 -2.77
CA ILE A 36 3.25 7.48 -3.92
C ILE A 36 3.70 6.03 -3.93
N LEU A 37 3.81 5.44 -5.12
CA LEU A 37 4.22 4.04 -5.28
C LEU A 37 5.12 3.91 -6.51
N VAL A 38 6.20 3.16 -6.36
CA VAL A 38 7.14 2.85 -7.42
C VAL A 38 7.44 1.37 -7.43
N THR A 39 7.55 0.81 -8.63
CA THR A 39 8.06 -0.54 -8.80
C THR A 39 8.92 -0.65 -10.06
N ASP A 40 9.89 -1.55 -10.04
CA ASP A 40 10.64 -2.01 -11.22
C ASP A 40 10.19 -3.41 -11.69
N GLY A 41 9.07 -3.91 -11.13
CA GLY A 41 8.54 -5.25 -11.39
C GLY A 41 9.16 -6.36 -10.54
N GLN A 42 10.22 -6.08 -9.78
CA GLN A 42 10.81 -7.01 -8.80
C GLN A 42 10.65 -6.48 -7.39
N THR A 43 10.96 -5.22 -7.17
CA THR A 43 10.85 -4.51 -5.90
C THR A 43 9.79 -3.44 -6.01
N LEU A 44 9.13 -3.16 -4.89
CA LEU A 44 8.16 -2.10 -4.74
C LEU A 44 8.49 -1.26 -3.52
N GLU A 45 8.48 0.05 -3.71
CA GLU A 45 8.50 1.01 -2.61
C GLU A 45 7.28 1.90 -2.68
N ALA A 46 6.69 2.19 -1.52
CA ALA A 46 5.58 3.12 -1.43
C ALA A 46 5.68 3.97 -0.16
N GLU A 47 5.11 5.18 -0.22
CA GLU A 47 5.06 6.13 0.89
C GLU A 47 3.65 6.72 1.01
N GLU A 48 3.11 6.74 2.22
CA GLU A 48 1.94 7.53 2.58
C GLU A 48 2.40 8.95 2.94
N LEU A 49 2.03 9.93 2.13
CA LEU A 49 2.49 11.32 2.25
C LEU A 49 1.93 12.04 3.48
N ILE A 50 0.86 11.53 4.10
CA ILE A 50 0.24 12.14 5.28
C ILE A 50 0.99 11.75 6.55
N THR A 51 1.27 10.45 6.72
CA THR A 51 1.89 9.90 7.93
C THR A 51 3.41 9.76 7.80
N GLY A 52 3.93 9.76 6.58
CA GLY A 52 5.32 9.42 6.28
C GLY A 52 5.62 7.92 6.40
N GLU A 53 4.60 7.08 6.54
CA GLU A 53 4.77 5.63 6.55
C GLU A 53 5.29 5.15 5.20
N THR A 54 6.25 4.23 5.23
CA THR A 54 6.84 3.64 4.03
C THR A 54 6.77 2.12 4.09
N ILE A 55 6.66 1.50 2.92
CA ILE A 55 6.85 0.07 2.74
C ILE A 55 7.87 -0.17 1.63
N THR A 56 8.69 -1.20 1.82
CA THR A 56 9.60 -1.74 0.82
C THR A 56 9.45 -3.25 0.86
N CYS A 57 9.11 -3.85 -0.26
CA CYS A 57 8.87 -5.28 -0.38
C CYS A 57 9.14 -5.75 -1.81
N ASP A 58 9.24 -7.06 -2.00
CA ASP A 58 9.20 -7.63 -3.34
C ASP A 58 7.80 -7.40 -3.93
N TYR A 59 7.73 -7.15 -5.24
CA TYR A 59 6.47 -6.87 -5.93
C TYR A 59 5.39 -7.95 -5.69
N PRO A 60 5.71 -9.26 -5.69
CA PRO A 60 4.74 -10.31 -5.38
C PRO A 60 4.22 -10.28 -3.93
N ASP A 61 4.96 -9.68 -3.00
CA ASP A 61 4.60 -9.63 -1.57
C ASP A 61 3.72 -8.43 -1.20
N LEU A 62 3.44 -7.52 -2.14
CA LEU A 62 2.53 -6.39 -1.93
C LEU A 62 1.19 -6.78 -1.27
N PRO A 63 0.52 -7.90 -1.64
CA PRO A 63 -0.73 -8.31 -0.98
C PRO A 63 -0.58 -8.54 0.53
N ASN A 64 0.60 -8.96 1.00
CA ASN A 64 0.89 -9.14 2.42
C ASN A 64 0.95 -7.80 3.18
N HIS A 65 1.14 -6.70 2.45
CA HIS A 65 1.16 -5.34 2.97
C HIS A 65 -0.16 -4.58 2.72
N PHE A 66 -1.28 -5.27 2.44
CA PHE A 66 -2.57 -4.62 2.13
C PHE A 66 -3.02 -3.61 3.21
N GLY A 67 -2.61 -3.82 4.47
CA GLY A 67 -2.87 -2.92 5.59
C GLY A 67 -2.45 -1.47 5.31
N PHE A 68 -1.35 -1.27 4.57
CA PHE A 68 -0.84 0.03 4.14
C PHE A 68 -1.83 0.79 3.25
N LEU A 69 -2.66 0.08 2.49
CA LEU A 69 -3.61 0.65 1.54
C LEU A 69 -5.01 0.86 2.13
N LEU A 70 -5.26 0.44 3.37
CA LEU A 70 -6.56 0.61 4.05
C LEU A 70 -7.05 2.08 4.14
N PRO A 71 -6.18 3.09 4.33
CA PRO A 71 -6.62 4.48 4.32
C PRO A 71 -7.24 4.92 2.98
N LEU A 72 -6.94 4.24 1.87
CA LEU A 72 -7.60 4.47 0.57
C LEU A 72 -9.07 4.05 0.57
N ALA A 73 -9.41 3.02 1.35
CA ALA A 73 -10.77 2.57 1.57
C ALA A 73 -11.53 3.41 2.63
N GLY A 74 -10.89 4.45 3.18
CA GLY A 74 -11.42 5.25 4.28
C GLY A 74 -11.38 4.53 5.62
N ILE A 75 -10.55 3.48 5.73
CA ILE A 75 -10.36 2.71 6.96
C ILE A 75 -9.08 3.22 7.63
N SER A 76 -9.22 3.82 8.81
CA SER A 76 -8.09 4.23 9.62
C SER A 76 -7.62 3.04 10.47
N THR A 77 -6.41 2.55 10.23
CA THR A 77 -5.74 1.61 11.14
C THR A 77 -5.25 2.38 12.36
N ILE A 78 -5.90 2.20 13.50
CA ILE A 78 -5.35 2.64 14.79
C ILE A 78 -4.03 1.88 14.96
N LYS A 79 -2.93 2.60 15.21
CA LYS A 79 -1.54 2.09 15.23
C LYS A 79 -1.33 0.82 16.07
N GLU A 80 -2.21 0.51 17.03
CA GLU A 80 -2.15 -0.67 17.90
C GLU A 80 -2.43 -2.02 17.20
N ILE A 81 -3.02 -2.04 15.99
CA ILE A 81 -3.30 -3.30 15.28
C ILE A 81 -2.05 -3.82 14.52
N LYS A 82 -1.01 -2.99 14.41
CA LYS A 82 0.20 -3.33 13.65
C LYS A 82 1.13 -4.33 14.36
N ASP A 83 1.00 -4.48 15.67
CA ASP A 83 1.89 -5.33 16.49
C ASP A 83 1.31 -6.71 16.83
N ASN A 84 0.09 -7.04 16.36
CA ASN A 84 -0.49 -8.36 16.63
C ASN A 84 -1.19 -8.97 15.40
N PRO A 85 -0.50 -9.81 14.62
CA PRO A 85 -1.12 -10.55 13.51
C PRO A 85 -2.27 -11.49 13.97
N ILE A 86 -2.45 -11.69 15.28
CA ILE A 86 -3.50 -12.56 15.86
C ILE A 86 -4.82 -11.83 16.15
N ASP A 87 -4.87 -10.49 16.16
CA ASP A 87 -6.06 -9.74 16.61
C ASP A 87 -6.87 -9.03 15.49
N VAL A 88 -6.82 -9.58 14.28
CA VAL A 88 -7.70 -9.19 13.15
C VAL A 88 -9.14 -9.73 13.33
N ARG A 89 -9.47 -10.30 14.50
CA ARG A 89 -10.78 -10.90 14.80
C ARG A 89 -11.88 -9.87 15.14
N ALA A 90 -11.54 -8.59 15.35
CA ALA A 90 -12.49 -7.62 15.93
C ALA A 90 -13.13 -6.62 14.96
N THR A 91 -13.17 -6.86 13.64
CA THR A 91 -14.02 -6.01 12.78
C THR A 91 -14.69 -6.82 11.68
N SER A 92 -15.94 -7.21 11.91
CA SER A 92 -16.81 -7.99 11.02
C SER A 92 -16.80 -7.53 9.55
N ARG A 93 -16.61 -6.23 9.30
CA ARG A 93 -16.47 -5.66 7.93
C ARG A 93 -15.14 -5.95 7.24
N LEU A 94 -14.03 -5.94 7.99
CA LEU A 94 -12.70 -6.31 7.49
C LEU A 94 -12.60 -7.81 7.26
N ASN A 95 -13.19 -8.63 8.14
CA ASN A 95 -13.28 -10.07 7.94
C ASN A 95 -14.04 -10.43 6.66
N LYS A 96 -15.12 -9.70 6.34
CA LYS A 96 -15.84 -9.92 5.09
C LYS A 96 -14.98 -9.61 3.85
N LEU A 97 -14.20 -8.54 3.88
CA LEU A 97 -13.27 -8.20 2.78
C LEU A 97 -12.13 -9.22 2.67
N TYR A 98 -11.59 -9.65 3.81
CA TYR A 98 -10.54 -10.67 3.92
C TYR A 98 -11.01 -12.03 3.38
N VAL A 99 -12.19 -12.50 3.79
CA VAL A 99 -12.79 -13.75 3.31
C VAL A 99 -13.10 -13.68 1.82
N GLU A 100 -13.58 -12.55 1.30
CA GLU A 100 -13.84 -12.40 -0.13
C GLU A 100 -12.54 -12.45 -0.95
N LEU A 101 -11.47 -11.80 -0.47
CA LEU A 101 -10.16 -11.84 -1.10
C LEU A 101 -9.53 -13.24 -1.06
N LEU A 102 -9.72 -14.00 0.03
CA LEU A 102 -9.29 -15.39 0.17
C LEU A 102 -10.09 -16.37 -0.68
N ASN A 103 -11.40 -16.14 -0.84
CA ASN A 103 -12.24 -16.98 -1.71
C ASN A 103 -11.82 -16.83 -3.18
N GLU A 104 -11.43 -15.63 -3.59
CA GLU A 104 -10.93 -15.36 -4.94
C GLU A 104 -9.47 -15.82 -5.13
N ASN A 105 -8.70 -15.95 -4.04
CA ASN A 105 -7.29 -16.34 -4.06
C ASN A 105 -6.97 -17.40 -2.99
N PRO A 106 -7.39 -18.67 -3.23
CA PRO A 106 -7.30 -19.74 -2.24
C PRO A 106 -5.85 -20.10 -1.84
N ASP A 107 -4.87 -19.76 -2.67
CA ASP A 107 -3.45 -20.04 -2.42
C ASP A 107 -2.83 -19.11 -1.36
N TRP A 108 -3.52 -18.03 -0.94
CA TRP A 108 -3.03 -17.07 0.06
C TRP A 108 -3.23 -17.54 1.51
N ALA A 109 -3.94 -18.65 1.71
CA ALA A 109 -4.23 -19.21 3.03
C ALA A 109 -3.17 -20.19 3.54
N SER A 110 -2.12 -20.46 2.76
CA SER A 110 -1.14 -21.53 3.02
C SER A 110 0.19 -21.04 3.56
#